data_AF-A0A6G0VJH6-F1
#
_entry.id   AF-A0A6G0VJH6-F1
#
_cell.length_a   1.000
_cell.length_b   1.000
_cell.length_c   1.000
_cell.angle_alpha   90.00
_cell.angle_beta   90.00
_cell.angle_gamma   90.00
#
_symmetry.space_group_name_H-M   'P 1'
#
loop_
_entity.id
_entity.type
_entity.pdbx_description
1 polymer ?
#
loop_
_entity_poly.entity_id
_entity_poly.type
_entity_poly.pdbx_seq_one_letter_code
_entity_poly.pdbx_strand_id
1 'polypeptide(L)'
;MANQQDPPLLINETEKDYIIPEDNDPLELEYKEIIEQERIEQLNNLPFAPVPEILPLTPLISQNVCAICRSSRSTHALIPCGHRALCEECKGLLEQQRCPICAQPFFSILRIWDA
;
A
#
# COMPACT_ATOMS: atom_id res chain seq x y z
N MET A 1 7.14 -10.13 -53.21
CA MET A 1 6.64 -8.81 -52.79
C MET A 1 7.13 -8.60 -51.36
N ALA A 2 8.22 -7.85 -51.20
CA ALA A 2 8.89 -7.69 -49.91
C ALA A 2 8.05 -6.76 -49.02
N ASN A 3 7.75 -7.24 -47.82
CA ASN A 3 7.00 -6.52 -46.80
C ASN A 3 7.90 -5.41 -46.24
N GLN A 4 7.75 -4.18 -46.76
CA GLN A 4 8.38 -2.99 -46.18
C GLN A 4 7.57 -2.64 -44.92
N GLN A 5 8.02 -3.14 -43.78
CA GLN A 5 7.59 -2.62 -42.49
C GLN A 5 8.29 -1.27 -42.32
N ASP A 6 7.53 -0.19 -42.41
CA ASP A 6 8.04 1.14 -42.08
C ASP A 6 8.63 1.12 -40.66
N PRO A 7 9.83 1.66 -40.45
CA PRO A 7 10.44 1.68 -39.13
C PRO A 7 9.56 2.45 -38.15
N PRO A 8 9.45 2.02 -36.88
CA PRO A 8 8.62 2.70 -35.89
C PRO A 8 9.08 4.14 -35.75
N LEU A 9 8.14 5.09 -35.95
CA LEU A 9 8.39 6.51 -35.71
C LEU A 9 8.80 6.67 -34.25
N LEU A 10 10.07 6.99 -33.99
CA LEU A 10 10.52 7.42 -32.67
C LEU A 10 10.02 8.85 -32.47
N ILE A 11 8.81 8.97 -31.94
CA ILE A 11 8.24 10.26 -31.59
C ILE A 11 8.89 10.69 -30.28
N ASN A 12 9.83 11.62 -30.36
CA ASN A 12 10.50 12.23 -29.22
C ASN A 12 9.65 13.38 -28.68
N GLU A 13 8.42 13.09 -28.26
CA GLU A 13 7.50 14.10 -27.75
C GLU A 13 8.07 14.72 -26.47
N THR A 14 8.25 16.03 -26.51
CA THR A 14 8.65 16.85 -25.37
C THR A 14 7.46 17.73 -24.97
N GLU A 15 7.42 18.18 -23.72
CA GLU A 15 6.35 19.06 -23.23
C GLU A 15 6.21 20.35 -24.07
N LYS A 16 7.30 20.76 -24.72
CA LYS A 16 7.35 21.92 -25.62
C LYS A 16 6.50 21.73 -26.88
N ASP A 17 6.25 20.49 -27.29
CA ASP A 17 5.46 20.17 -28.48
C ASP A 17 3.95 20.38 -28.25
N TYR A 18 3.53 20.59 -27.00
CA TYR A 18 2.14 20.84 -26.61
C TYR A 18 1.83 22.30 -26.24
N ILE A 19 2.82 23.21 -26.36
CA ILE A 19 2.61 24.64 -26.08
C ILE A 19 1.82 25.26 -27.22
N ILE A 20 0.62 25.76 -26.94
CA ILE A 20 -0.19 26.51 -27.92
C ILE A 20 0.07 28.03 -27.79
N PRO A 21 -0.22 28.85 -28.82
CA PRO A 21 -0.01 30.29 -28.75
C PRO A 21 -0.67 30.97 -27.54
N GLU A 22 -1.84 30.49 -27.14
CA GLU A 22 -2.62 30.96 -25.99
C GLU A 22 -1.91 30.71 -24.65
N ASP A 23 -1.05 29.68 -24.55
CA ASP A 23 -0.25 29.43 -23.33
C ASP A 23 0.80 30.52 -23.09
N ASN A 24 1.17 31.28 -24.11
CA ASN A 24 2.11 32.39 -24.04
C ASN A 24 1.42 33.76 -23.94
N ASP A 25 0.09 33.78 -23.76
CA ASP A 25 -0.64 35.01 -23.46
C ASP A 25 -0.09 35.62 -22.15
N PRO A 26 0.27 36.91 -22.12
CA PRO A 26 0.77 37.58 -20.92
C PRO A 26 -0.09 37.38 -19.67
N LEU A 27 -1.42 37.33 -19.83
CA LEU A 27 -2.35 37.13 -18.70
C LEU A 27 -2.27 35.68 -18.19
N GLU A 28 -2.21 34.70 -19.09
CA GLU A 28 -2.12 33.28 -18.71
C GLU A 28 -0.79 32.98 -18.00
N LEU A 29 0.31 33.59 -18.47
CA LEU A 29 1.62 33.49 -17.82
C LEU A 29 1.60 34.08 -16.41
N GLU A 30 1.01 35.26 -16.23
CA GLU A 30 0.88 35.91 -14.92
C GLU A 30 0.06 35.04 -13.94
N TYR A 31 -1.07 34.48 -14.37
CA TYR A 31 -1.85 33.56 -13.53
C TYR A 31 -1.05 32.31 -13.15
N LYS A 32 -0.33 31.70 -14.11
CA LYS A 32 0.52 30.53 -13.84
C LYS A 32 1.63 30.86 -12.83
N GLU A 33 2.26 32.03 -12.95
CA GLU A 33 3.27 32.49 -11.99
C GLU A 33 2.68 32.68 -10.60
N ILE A 34 1.51 33.31 -10.48
CA ILE A 34 0.83 33.51 -9.19
C ILE A 34 0.52 32.17 -8.53
N ILE A 35 -0.05 31.22 -9.27
CA ILE A 35 -0.37 29.86 -8.76
C ILE A 35 0.89 29.15 -8.26
N GLU A 36 2.00 29.26 -8.99
CA GLU A 36 3.26 28.64 -8.59
C GLU A 36 3.84 29.29 -7.32
N GLN A 37 3.76 30.62 -7.20
CA GLN A 37 4.16 31.32 -5.97
C GLN A 37 3.32 30.89 -4.77
N GLU A 38 1.99 30.81 -4.91
CA GLU A 38 1.09 30.34 -3.84
C GLU A 38 1.42 28.90 -3.43
N ARG A 39 1.69 28.02 -4.41
CA ARG A 39 2.10 26.63 -4.15
C ARG A 39 3.40 26.60 -3.34
N ILE A 40 4.41 27.38 -3.74
CA ILE A 40 5.70 27.44 -3.05
C ILE A 40 5.51 27.92 -1.61
N GLU A 41 4.69 28.95 -1.40
CA GLU A 41 4.38 29.46 -0.06
C GLU A 41 3.69 28.41 0.81
N GLN A 42 2.72 27.67 0.26
CA GLN A 42 2.05 26.57 0.97
C GLN A 42 3.02 25.45 1.36
N LEU A 43 3.95 25.08 0.46
CA LEU A 43 4.98 24.09 0.75
C LEU A 43 5.92 24.57 1.86
N ASN A 44 6.35 25.83 1.81
CA ASN A 44 7.23 26.41 2.82
C ASN A 44 6.55 26.51 4.19
N ASN A 45 5.24 26.73 4.20
CA ASN A 45 4.44 26.84 5.42
C ASN A 45 3.81 25.50 5.86
N LEU A 46 4.14 24.39 5.21
CA LEU A 46 3.63 23.09 5.61
C LEU A 46 4.16 22.75 7.03
N PRO A 47 3.28 22.54 8.02
CA PRO A 47 3.71 22.23 9.36
C PRO A 47 4.45 20.88 9.36
N PHE A 48 5.60 20.82 10.04
CA PHE A 48 6.29 19.56 10.25
C PHE A 48 5.44 18.67 11.17
N ALA A 49 4.76 17.69 10.58
CA ALA A 49 4.17 16.59 11.30
C ALA A 49 5.21 15.46 11.36
N PRO A 50 5.85 15.20 12.52
CA PRO A 50 6.73 14.06 12.65
C PRO A 50 5.91 12.79 12.42
N VAL A 51 6.10 12.16 11.27
CA VAL A 51 5.64 10.78 11.10
C VAL A 51 6.51 9.95 12.03
N PRO A 52 5.95 9.29 13.06
CA PRO A 52 6.75 8.41 13.88
C PRO A 52 7.41 7.42 12.94
N GLU A 53 8.73 7.26 13.09
CA GLU A 53 9.50 6.32 12.31
C GLU A 53 8.76 4.98 12.35
N ILE A 54 8.25 4.56 11.20
CA ILE A 54 7.65 3.24 11.07
C ILE A 54 8.86 2.33 11.18
N LEU A 55 9.18 1.93 12.41
CA LEU A 55 10.06 0.80 12.68
C LEU A 55 9.70 -0.23 11.63
N PRO A 56 10.67 -0.74 10.84
CA PRO A 56 10.37 -1.69 9.79
C PRO A 56 9.40 -2.70 10.38
N LEU A 57 8.39 -3.09 9.61
CA LEU A 57 7.50 -4.20 9.89
C LEU A 57 8.37 -5.48 9.99
N THR A 58 9.23 -5.53 11.00
CA THR A 58 9.57 -6.72 11.73
C THR A 58 8.24 -7.44 11.89
N PRO A 59 8.18 -8.75 11.67
CA PRO A 59 6.97 -9.49 11.97
C PRO A 59 6.74 -9.42 13.49
N LEU A 60 6.19 -8.29 13.97
CA LEU A 60 5.84 -7.97 15.35
C LEU A 60 4.55 -8.68 15.77
N ILE A 61 3.99 -9.50 14.89
CA ILE A 61 3.28 -10.67 15.37
C ILE A 61 4.38 -11.65 15.75
N SER A 62 4.83 -11.57 17.00
CA SER A 62 5.48 -12.68 17.70
C SER A 62 4.87 -13.98 17.17
N GLN A 63 5.65 -14.75 16.39
CA GLN A 63 5.13 -15.78 15.48
C GLN A 63 4.37 -16.92 16.21
N ASN A 64 4.26 -16.82 17.53
CA ASN A 64 3.71 -17.79 18.45
C ASN A 64 2.75 -17.19 19.49
N VAL A 65 2.18 -15.99 19.33
CA VAL A 65 1.18 -15.44 20.29
C VAL A 65 -0.20 -15.37 19.64
N CYS A 66 -1.24 -15.68 20.40
CA CYS A 66 -2.61 -15.63 19.92
C CYS A 66 -3.03 -14.21 19.53
N ALA A 67 -3.56 -14.06 18.32
CA ALA A 67 -4.05 -12.79 17.78
C ALA A 67 -5.28 -12.24 18.53
N ILE A 68 -6.01 -13.08 19.28
CA ILE A 68 -7.22 -12.71 20.02
C ILE A 68 -6.87 -12.23 21.43
N CYS A 69 -6.36 -13.11 22.30
CA CYS A 69 -6.10 -12.76 23.70
C CYS A 69 -4.76 -12.04 23.92
N ARG A 70 -3.79 -12.20 23.00
CA ARG A 70 -2.41 -11.71 23.14
C ARG A 70 -1.65 -12.17 24.40
N SER A 71 -2.20 -13.11 25.16
CA SER A 71 -1.61 -13.64 26.39
C SER A 71 -1.05 -15.05 26.21
N SER A 72 -1.74 -15.89 25.45
CA SER A 72 -1.40 -17.30 25.29
C SER A 72 -0.67 -17.56 23.97
N ARG A 73 0.08 -18.66 23.93
CA ARG A 73 0.78 -19.10 22.72
C ARG A 73 -0.21 -19.46 21.62
N SER A 74 0.02 -19.02 20.39
CA SER A 74 -0.72 -19.53 19.23
C SER A 74 -0.31 -20.98 18.99
N THR A 75 -1.27 -21.87 18.86
CA THR A 75 -1.08 -23.32 18.65
C THR A 75 -1.91 -23.83 17.49
N HIS A 76 -2.83 -23.02 16.97
CA HIS A 76 -3.77 -23.41 15.92
C HIS A 76 -3.54 -22.58 14.65
N ALA A 77 -3.43 -23.28 13.52
CA ALA A 77 -3.40 -22.72 12.18
C ALA A 77 -4.75 -22.83 11.48
N LEU A 78 -5.07 -21.82 10.67
CA LEU A 78 -6.33 -21.69 9.95
C LEU A 78 -6.16 -22.13 8.49
N ILE A 79 -7.03 -22.99 7.98
CA ILE A 79 -6.97 -23.52 6.61
C ILE A 79 -8.02 -22.82 5.74
N PRO A 80 -7.65 -22.23 4.59
CA PRO A 80 -6.45 -22.53 3.79
C PRO A 80 -5.26 -21.58 3.97
N CYS A 81 -5.40 -20.47 4.71
CA CYS A 81 -4.37 -19.43 4.72
C CYS A 81 -3.08 -19.81 5.50
N GLY A 82 -3.10 -20.89 6.28
CA GLY A 82 -1.94 -21.43 7.01
C GLY A 82 -1.50 -20.63 8.23
N HIS A 83 -2.15 -19.51 8.54
CA HIS A 83 -1.74 -18.62 9.63
C HIS A 83 -1.98 -19.24 11.01
N ARG A 84 -0.91 -19.41 11.79
CA ARG A 84 -0.92 -19.86 13.19
C ARG A 84 -1.36 -18.72 14.13
N ALA A 85 -2.66 -18.45 14.17
CA ALA A 85 -3.22 -17.24 14.78
C ALA A 85 -3.84 -17.44 16.17
N LEU A 86 -4.28 -18.66 16.54
CA LEU A 86 -5.16 -18.87 17.70
C LEU A 86 -4.52 -19.78 18.76
N CYS A 87 -4.83 -19.53 20.04
CA CYS A 87 -4.58 -20.49 21.13
C CYS A 87 -5.75 -21.48 21.25
N GLU A 88 -5.63 -22.44 22.17
CA GLU A 88 -6.68 -23.44 22.45
C GLU A 88 -8.01 -22.80 22.89
N GLU A 89 -7.95 -21.77 23.73
CA GLU A 89 -9.15 -21.13 24.30
C GLU A 89 -9.88 -20.24 23.28
N CYS A 90 -9.12 -19.56 22.40
CA CYS A 90 -9.70 -18.62 21.45
C CYS A 90 -10.16 -19.27 20.13
N LYS A 91 -9.88 -20.56 19.89
CA LYS A 91 -10.21 -21.22 18.61
C LYS A 91 -11.71 -21.18 18.26
N GLY A 92 -12.57 -21.20 19.27
CA GLY A 92 -14.04 -21.20 19.12
C GLY A 92 -14.70 -19.82 19.19
N LEU A 93 -13.93 -18.75 19.39
CA LEU A 93 -14.48 -17.39 19.55
C LEU A 93 -14.69 -16.66 18.21
N LEU A 94 -14.26 -17.24 17.10
CA LEU A 94 -14.35 -16.61 15.78
C LEU A 94 -15.68 -16.92 15.10
N GLU A 95 -16.68 -16.08 15.33
CA GLU A 95 -18.02 -16.22 14.73
C GLU A 95 -18.00 -16.08 13.19
N GLN A 96 -17.18 -15.17 12.67
CA GLN A 96 -17.15 -14.85 11.24
C GLN A 96 -16.33 -15.84 10.39
N GLN A 97 -15.68 -16.83 11.01
CA GLN A 97 -14.81 -17.82 10.32
C GLN A 97 -13.80 -17.18 9.36
N ARG A 98 -13.23 -16.03 9.75
CA ARG A 98 -12.18 -15.30 9.00
C ARG A 98 -10.89 -15.21 9.79
N CYS A 99 -9.77 -15.37 9.11
CA CYS A 99 -8.46 -15.27 9.72
C CYS A 99 -8.22 -13.86 10.27
N PRO A 100 -7.83 -13.68 11.54
CA PRO A 100 -7.60 -12.35 12.11
C PRO A 100 -6.31 -11.69 11.59
N ILE A 101 -5.48 -12.43 10.85
CA ILE A 101 -4.23 -11.92 10.27
C ILE A 101 -4.42 -11.44 8.83
N CYS A 102 -5.13 -12.20 8.00
CA CYS A 102 -5.29 -11.90 6.56
C CYS A 102 -6.73 -11.73 6.09
N ALA A 103 -7.72 -11.81 6.99
CA ALA A 103 -9.16 -11.71 6.72
C ALA A 103 -9.74 -12.77 5.76
N GLN A 104 -8.93 -13.73 5.29
CA GLN A 104 -9.41 -14.82 4.45
C GLN A 104 -10.35 -15.75 5.22
N PRO A 105 -11.44 -16.25 4.58
CA PRO A 105 -12.31 -17.24 5.18
C PRO A 105 -11.53 -18.55 5.41
N PHE A 106 -11.79 -19.23 6.53
CA PHE A 106 -11.23 -20.55 6.83
C PHE A 106 -12.35 -21.54 7.10
N PHE A 107 -12.12 -22.82 6.78
CA PHE A 107 -13.10 -23.89 6.98
C PHE A 107 -12.61 -24.97 7.97
N SER A 108 -11.34 -24.92 8.36
CA SER A 108 -10.76 -25.87 9.30
C SER A 108 -9.68 -25.21 10.14
N ILE A 109 -9.51 -25.74 11.35
CA ILE A 109 -8.51 -25.30 12.32
C ILE A 109 -7.66 -26.53 12.69
N LEU A 110 -6.35 -26.44 12.45
CA LEU A 110 -5.39 -27.50 12.76
C LEU A 110 -4.50 -27.09 13.93
N ARG A 111 -4.34 -27.97 14.93
CA ARG A 111 -3.36 -27.76 15.99
C ARG A 111 -1.96 -28.13 15.51
N ILE A 112 -0.96 -27.35 15.90
CA ILE A 112 0.46 -27.54 15.58
C ILE A 112 1.20 -27.86 16.88
N TRP A 113 2.03 -28.90 16.84
CA TRP A 113 2.94 -29.29 17.90
C TRP A 113 4.36 -28.95 17.44
N ASP A 114 5.08 -28.19 18.26
CA ASP A 114 6.49 -27.89 18.01
C ASP A 114 7.35 -29.04 18.53
N ALA A 115 8.48 -29.27 17.88
CA ALA A 115 9.46 -30.28 18.25
C ALA A 115 10.36 -29.82 19.40
#